data_AF-A0A1S9D2N7-F1
#
_entry.id   AF-A0A1S9D2N7-F1
#
_cell.length_a   1.000
_cell.length_b   1.000
_cell.length_c   1.000
_cell.angle_alpha   90.00
_cell.angle_beta   90.00
_cell.angle_gamma   90.00
#
_symmetry.space_group_name_H-M   'P 1'
#
loop_
_entity.id
_entity.type
_entity.pdbx_description
1 polymer ?
#
loop_
_entity_poly.entity_id
_entity_poly.type
_entity_poly.pdbx_seq_one_letter_code
_entity_poly.pdbx_strand_id
1 'polypeptide(L)'
;MKVCGWGSQQSEQHGNRIASVVHLAAYFDLSGEPNPLYDAVNVDGTRRLLSALQGFDVEQFVYASTMLVHAPTRPGLPIAEDAPLEANWPYPQSKLKTEEAIREHHGQIPYVLLRIAGMHTDRCGSAFLAHQIRRIYERHLAAHLYAADPAIGQSFIHIEDVIDAFVRLVERRESLPPELPLLVGEPQGMSYEALQNRLAFLIHGETEWETRQVPGLAAKAGAWLQHKAAMLVPDVIDQGEEPFIKPYMVEMADDHFEIDSSRAHRLLGWEPKHSLHETLPKMVEELRADPLAWYHEHDLTPPVWLKEAEQQQIPGDQLLRGHEASMREARASSRWAHFANMGLGAWLVTSPPMLAYGDAAMVWNDIASGAAVMIFALLSLSGRMSWARFATAAAGTWLLFAPLVFWTPSAAAYLNDTLVGTLVIGFALLLPPVPGVSPVALASGPDIPPGWDYNPSGWLQRLPIIALAFVGLFVSRYLAAYQLGHIDSAWDPLFGDGTERIITSEVSKAWPVPDAGLGAVTYILEILTGFLGDRRRWRTAPWVVILFGLMIVPLGAVSIFFIIIQPIVIGTWCTLCLVAALAMLLQIPYSFDELLASGQFLLERRRQGQSLVRAFLFGDTI
;
A
#
# COMPACT_ATOMS: atom_id res chain seq x y z
N MET A 1 -13.82 23.14 37.58
CA MET A 1 -13.21 23.65 38.83
C MET A 1 -13.49 25.15 38.89
N LYS A 2 -14.20 25.66 39.89
CA LYS A 2 -14.47 27.11 40.00
C LYS A 2 -13.16 27.81 40.38
N VAL A 3 -12.70 28.73 39.53
CA VAL A 3 -11.50 29.57 39.75
C VAL A 3 -11.64 30.47 41.00
N CYS A 4 -12.86 30.65 41.51
CA CYS A 4 -13.13 31.35 42.77
C CYS A 4 -12.54 30.59 43.96
N GLY A 5 -11.36 31.05 44.43
CA GLY A 5 -10.69 30.56 45.64
C GLY A 5 -9.22 30.15 45.42
N TRP A 6 -8.80 29.88 44.18
CA TRP A 6 -7.42 29.48 43.89
C TRP A 6 -6.42 30.60 44.20
N GLY A 7 -6.71 31.83 43.78
CA GLY A 7 -5.83 32.98 44.01
C GLY A 7 -5.63 33.29 45.50
N SER A 8 -6.70 33.29 46.30
CA SER A 8 -6.61 33.49 47.75
C SER A 8 -5.82 32.37 48.44
N GLN A 9 -6.01 31.12 48.02
CA GLN A 9 -5.32 29.97 48.61
C GLN A 9 -3.81 29.96 48.30
N GLN A 10 -3.41 30.31 47.07
CA GLN A 10 -2.00 30.40 46.69
C GLN A 10 -1.30 31.58 47.36
N SER A 11 -1.98 32.72 47.44
CA SER A 11 -1.52 33.93 48.16
C SER A 11 -1.20 33.63 49.62
N GLU A 12 -2.08 32.91 50.32
CA GLU A 12 -1.87 32.53 51.72
C GLU A 12 -0.68 31.56 51.92
N GLN A 13 -0.40 30.69 50.95
CA GLN A 13 0.63 29.66 51.06
C GLN A 13 2.02 30.12 50.60
N HIS A 14 2.10 30.98 49.59
CA HIS A 14 3.35 31.31 48.89
C HIS A 14 3.59 32.82 48.72
N GLY A 15 2.67 33.67 49.20
CA GLY A 15 2.73 35.13 49.03
C GLY A 15 2.15 35.61 47.70
N ASN A 16 2.15 36.92 47.51
CA ASN A 16 1.51 37.58 46.34
C ASN A 16 2.44 37.77 45.13
N ARG A 17 3.73 37.45 45.26
CA ARG A 17 4.73 37.68 44.22
C ARG A 17 4.97 36.41 43.42
N ILE A 18 4.84 36.50 42.09
CA ILE A 18 5.07 35.40 41.15
C ILE A 18 6.16 35.83 40.16
N ALA A 19 7.31 35.14 40.19
CA ALA A 19 8.43 35.47 39.33
C ALA A 19 8.13 35.22 37.84
N SER A 20 7.49 34.10 37.50
CA SER A 20 7.07 33.85 36.12
C SER A 20 5.93 32.85 36.07
N VAL A 21 5.01 33.03 35.14
CA VAL A 21 3.96 32.07 34.81
C VAL A 21 4.23 31.52 33.42
N VAL A 22 4.50 30.22 33.32
CA VAL A 22 4.71 29.54 32.03
C VAL A 22 3.42 28.81 31.64
N HIS A 23 2.70 29.36 30.66
CA HIS A 23 1.40 28.87 30.22
C HIS A 23 1.52 27.96 28.99
N LEU A 24 1.56 26.65 29.27
CA LEU A 24 1.64 25.58 28.26
C LEU A 24 0.28 24.91 27.98
N ALA A 25 -0.75 25.22 28.76
CA ALA A 25 -2.04 24.54 28.65
C ALA A 25 -2.80 25.02 27.41
N ALA A 26 -3.09 24.08 26.50
CA ALA A 26 -3.88 24.32 25.31
C ALA A 26 -4.58 23.03 24.85
N TYR A 27 -5.72 23.18 24.20
CA TYR A 27 -6.33 22.18 23.34
C TYR A 27 -5.69 22.22 21.95
N PHE A 28 -5.39 21.03 21.42
CA PHE A 28 -4.83 20.82 20.10
C PHE A 28 -5.41 19.52 19.52
N ASP A 29 -5.79 19.56 18.24
CA ASP A 29 -6.13 18.38 17.46
C ASP A 29 -5.57 18.51 16.02
N LEU A 30 -5.49 17.38 15.33
CA LEU A 30 -5.08 17.29 13.92
C LEU A 30 -6.28 17.13 12.98
N SER A 31 -7.50 17.43 13.45
CA SER A 31 -8.73 17.30 12.66
C SER A 31 -8.70 18.21 11.44
N GLY A 32 -8.16 19.43 11.60
CA GLY A 32 -8.27 20.51 10.62
C GLY A 32 -9.61 21.23 10.66
N GLU A 33 -10.51 20.81 11.54
CA GLU A 33 -11.87 21.34 11.66
C GLU A 33 -11.96 22.35 12.82
N PRO A 34 -12.85 23.34 12.74
CA PRO A 34 -13.15 24.20 13.87
C PRO A 34 -13.69 23.38 15.05
N ASN A 35 -13.16 23.64 16.24
CA ASN A 35 -13.58 22.99 17.48
C ASN A 35 -13.85 24.05 18.56
N PRO A 36 -15.01 24.04 19.24
CA PRO A 36 -15.31 25.01 20.30
C PRO A 36 -14.32 24.98 21.46
N LEU A 37 -13.59 23.87 21.65
CA LEU A 37 -12.52 23.78 22.65
C LEU A 37 -11.35 24.72 22.37
N TYR A 38 -11.10 25.10 21.11
CA TYR A 38 -10.10 26.11 20.79
C TYR A 38 -10.42 27.44 21.48
N ASP A 39 -11.66 27.92 21.39
CA ASP A 39 -12.06 29.16 22.04
C ASP A 39 -12.19 28.95 23.57
N ALA A 40 -12.86 27.88 24.01
CA ALA A 40 -13.16 27.65 25.42
C ALA A 40 -11.92 27.37 26.30
N VAL A 41 -10.94 26.64 25.77
CA VAL A 41 -9.71 26.24 26.49
C VAL A 41 -8.58 27.22 26.22
N ASN A 42 -8.28 27.53 24.95
CA ASN A 42 -7.10 28.34 24.62
C ASN A 42 -7.36 29.81 24.90
N VAL A 43 -8.41 30.38 24.31
CA VAL A 43 -8.67 31.83 24.39
C VAL A 43 -9.28 32.20 25.75
N ASP A 44 -10.46 31.65 26.07
CA ASP A 44 -11.19 31.96 27.29
C ASP A 44 -10.46 31.47 28.54
N GLY A 45 -9.80 30.31 28.47
CA GLY A 45 -8.98 29.79 29.56
C GLY A 45 -7.82 30.72 29.89
N THR A 46 -7.12 31.23 28.88
CA THR A 46 -6.04 32.21 29.06
C THR A 46 -6.57 33.52 29.63
N ARG A 47 -7.73 34.02 29.14
CA ARG A 47 -8.36 35.24 29.69
C ARG A 47 -8.70 35.10 31.17
N ARG A 48 -9.27 33.95 31.57
CA ARG A 48 -9.60 33.67 32.97
C ARG A 48 -8.34 33.58 33.83
N LEU A 49 -7.27 32.97 33.32
CA LEU A 49 -5.99 32.91 34.02
C LEU A 49 -5.40 34.30 34.22
N LEU A 50 -5.30 35.12 33.17
CA LEU A 50 -4.80 36.49 33.27
C LEU A 50 -5.62 37.35 34.22
N SER A 51 -6.96 37.22 34.19
CA SER A 51 -7.84 37.93 35.12
C SER A 51 -7.59 37.53 36.58
N ALA A 52 -7.35 36.25 36.85
CA ALA A 52 -7.01 35.77 38.19
C ALA A 52 -5.62 36.26 38.64
N LEU A 53 -4.68 36.39 37.70
CA LEU A 53 -3.32 36.86 37.97
C LEU A 53 -3.24 38.37 38.26
N GLN A 54 -4.26 39.17 37.89
CA GLN A 54 -4.27 40.62 38.20
C GLN A 54 -4.24 40.93 39.72
N GLY A 55 -4.58 39.95 40.57
CA GLY A 55 -4.47 40.08 42.03
C GLY A 55 -3.07 39.81 42.60
N PHE A 56 -2.11 39.44 41.76
CA PHE A 56 -0.73 39.11 42.13
C PHE A 56 0.26 40.10 41.51
N ASP A 57 1.43 40.21 42.13
CA ASP A 57 2.59 40.88 41.56
C ASP A 57 3.35 39.88 40.67
N VAL A 58 2.98 39.84 39.39
CA VAL A 58 3.53 38.90 38.41
C VAL A 58 4.58 39.60 37.56
N GLU A 59 5.83 39.14 37.64
CA GLU A 59 6.94 39.77 36.91
C GLU A 59 6.98 39.39 35.42
N GLN A 60 6.42 38.23 35.05
CA GLN A 60 6.44 37.74 33.68
C GLN A 60 5.34 36.69 33.43
N PHE A 61 4.69 36.76 32.27
CA PHE A 61 3.78 35.74 31.74
C PHE A 61 4.31 35.21 30.40
N VAL A 62 4.70 33.95 30.32
CA VAL A 62 5.22 33.32 29.09
C VAL A 62 4.15 32.42 28.50
N TYR A 63 3.70 32.72 27.28
CA TYR A 63 2.74 31.92 26.54
C TYR A 63 3.42 31.09 25.46
N ALA A 64 3.15 29.78 25.43
CA ALA A 64 3.58 28.90 24.34
C ALA A 64 2.67 29.07 23.11
N SER A 65 3.09 29.95 22.22
CA SER A 65 2.54 30.12 20.87
C SER A 65 3.25 29.20 19.87
N THR A 66 3.03 29.39 18.57
CA THR A 66 3.58 28.58 17.49
C THR A 66 4.12 29.47 16.38
N MET A 67 5.16 29.03 15.65
CA MET A 67 5.63 29.76 14.46
C MET A 67 4.56 29.85 13.36
N LEU A 68 3.60 28.91 13.35
CA LEU A 68 2.53 28.80 12.34
C LEU A 68 1.52 29.95 12.36
N VAL A 69 1.64 30.90 13.29
CA VAL A 69 0.86 32.15 13.26
C VAL A 69 1.38 33.14 12.21
N HIS A 70 2.61 32.96 11.73
CA HIS A 70 3.21 33.79 10.69
C HIS A 70 2.76 33.36 9.29
N ALA A 71 2.74 34.32 8.36
CA ALA A 71 2.58 34.03 6.95
C ALA A 71 3.76 33.18 6.44
N PRO A 72 3.50 32.14 5.62
CA PRO A 72 4.55 31.32 5.03
C PRO A 72 5.43 32.13 4.09
N THR A 73 6.68 31.72 3.94
CA THR A 73 7.70 32.42 3.13
C THR A 73 8.21 31.53 1.99
N ARG A 74 9.46 31.74 1.54
CA ARG A 74 10.14 30.93 0.52
C ARG A 74 11.55 30.60 1.00
N PRO A 75 12.15 29.50 0.52
CA PRO A 75 13.52 29.15 0.88
C PRO A 75 14.49 30.33 0.73
N GLY A 76 15.26 30.60 1.80
CA GLY A 76 16.20 31.71 1.89
C GLY A 76 15.62 33.03 2.41
N LEU A 77 14.34 33.07 2.82
CA LEU A 77 13.68 34.24 3.41
C LEU A 77 13.21 33.92 4.85
N PRO A 78 14.11 33.96 5.85
CA PRO A 78 13.76 33.60 7.22
C PRO A 78 12.75 34.58 7.83
N ILE A 79 11.80 34.03 8.60
CA ILE A 79 10.74 34.74 9.30
C ILE A 79 11.30 35.34 10.59
N ALA A 80 11.24 36.67 10.70
CA ALA A 80 11.46 37.40 11.94
C ALA A 80 10.14 37.64 12.69
N GLU A 81 10.20 38.04 13.96
CA GLU A 81 9.00 38.12 14.81
C GLU A 81 8.00 39.22 14.42
N ASP A 82 8.45 40.20 13.64
CA ASP A 82 7.66 41.30 13.06
C ASP A 82 7.11 40.99 11.66
N ALA A 83 7.40 39.81 11.12
CA ALA A 83 6.83 39.35 9.86
C ALA A 83 5.29 39.25 9.94
N PRO A 84 4.57 39.40 8.81
CA PRO A 84 3.12 39.31 8.77
C PRO A 84 2.56 38.05 9.44
N LEU A 85 1.40 38.18 10.09
CA LEU A 85 0.68 37.10 10.74
C LEU A 85 -0.47 36.65 9.85
N GLU A 86 -0.48 35.39 9.43
CA GLU A 86 -1.52 34.80 8.58
C GLU A 86 -1.74 33.34 8.98
N ALA A 87 -2.82 33.12 9.74
CA ALA A 87 -3.15 31.80 10.27
C ALA A 87 -4.16 31.07 9.35
N ASN A 88 -3.66 30.11 8.58
CA ASN A 88 -4.40 29.46 7.50
C ASN A 88 -5.35 28.33 7.93
N TRP A 89 -5.33 27.91 9.20
CA TRP A 89 -6.18 26.82 9.69
C TRP A 89 -6.55 26.97 11.18
N PRO A 90 -7.53 26.21 11.70
CA PRO A 90 -8.12 26.47 13.01
C PRO A 90 -7.13 26.51 14.19
N TYR A 91 -6.10 25.66 14.20
CA TYR A 91 -5.15 25.61 15.31
C TYR A 91 -4.31 26.91 15.44
N PRO A 92 -3.54 27.37 14.42
CA PRO A 92 -2.82 28.63 14.52
C PRO A 92 -3.75 29.84 14.68
N GLN A 93 -4.98 29.78 14.14
CA GLN A 93 -5.98 30.83 14.38
C GLN A 93 -6.31 30.91 15.87
N SER A 94 -6.48 29.77 16.56
CA SER A 94 -6.70 29.77 18.02
C SER A 94 -5.51 30.34 18.80
N LYS A 95 -4.28 30.05 18.36
CA LYS A 95 -3.05 30.58 18.98
C LYS A 95 -2.95 32.08 18.78
N LEU A 96 -3.22 32.58 17.56
CA LEU A 96 -3.22 34.01 17.25
C LEU A 96 -4.30 34.77 18.03
N LYS A 97 -5.54 34.24 18.10
CA LYS A 97 -6.61 34.79 18.96
C LYS A 97 -6.22 34.80 20.44
N THR A 98 -5.45 33.81 20.88
CA THR A 98 -4.97 33.77 22.27
C THR A 98 -3.87 34.82 22.50
N GLU A 99 -2.97 35.03 21.53
CA GLU A 99 -2.01 36.15 21.58
C GLU A 99 -2.73 37.50 21.67
N GLU A 100 -3.79 37.71 20.89
CA GLU A 100 -4.64 38.91 20.96
C GLU A 100 -5.32 39.05 22.32
N ALA A 101 -5.90 37.97 22.86
CA ALA A 101 -6.51 37.99 24.18
C ALA A 101 -5.49 38.34 25.28
N ILE A 102 -4.23 37.89 25.16
CA ILE A 102 -3.15 38.28 26.07
C ILE A 102 -2.86 39.78 25.95
N ARG A 103 -2.69 40.30 24.73
CA ARG A 103 -2.48 41.74 24.47
C ARG A 103 -3.60 42.61 25.05
N GLU A 104 -4.84 42.14 25.01
CA GLU A 104 -5.99 42.89 25.54
C GLU A 104 -6.14 42.79 27.07
N HIS A 105 -5.73 41.67 27.69
CA HIS A 105 -6.08 41.35 29.08
C HIS A 105 -4.89 41.21 30.04
N HIS A 106 -3.64 41.42 29.58
CA HIS A 106 -2.46 41.30 30.45
C HIS A 106 -2.40 42.39 31.55
N GLY A 107 -3.04 43.55 31.33
CA GLY A 107 -3.05 44.64 32.28
C GLY A 107 -1.64 45.22 32.49
N GLN A 108 -1.09 45.07 33.69
CA GLN A 108 0.29 45.51 33.99
C GLN A 108 1.32 44.38 33.90
N ILE A 109 0.89 43.14 33.64
CA ILE A 109 1.77 41.97 33.64
C ILE A 109 2.61 41.97 32.37
N PRO A 110 3.95 41.99 32.45
CA PRO A 110 4.83 41.79 31.30
C PRO A 110 4.61 40.40 30.69
N TYR A 111 4.63 40.28 29.37
CA TYR A 111 4.38 39.01 28.70
C TYR A 111 5.37 38.69 27.57
N VAL A 112 5.58 37.39 27.37
CA VAL A 112 6.34 36.82 26.27
C VAL A 112 5.42 35.92 25.45
N LEU A 113 5.32 36.17 24.15
CA LEU A 113 4.64 35.29 23.19
C LEU A 113 5.72 34.45 22.52
N LEU A 114 6.00 33.28 23.09
CA LEU A 114 7.03 32.38 22.61
C LEU A 114 6.49 31.55 21.44
N ARG A 115 6.85 31.91 20.22
CA ARG A 115 6.44 31.23 18.98
C ARG A 115 7.42 30.10 18.69
N ILE A 116 7.00 28.88 19.01
CA ILE A 116 7.84 27.68 18.96
C ILE A 116 7.71 27.01 17.58
N ALA A 117 8.84 26.59 17.01
CA ALA A 117 8.91 25.79 15.79
C ALA A 117 8.40 24.35 15.98
N GLY A 118 8.44 23.51 14.94
CA GLY A 118 8.00 22.12 15.02
C GLY A 118 8.80 21.31 16.05
N MET A 119 8.18 20.89 17.15
CA MET A 119 8.90 20.24 18.24
C MET A 119 9.18 18.75 17.94
N HIS A 120 10.37 18.27 18.28
CA HIS A 120 10.73 16.85 18.25
C HIS A 120 11.60 16.43 19.43
N THR A 121 11.80 15.11 19.56
CA THR A 121 12.61 14.45 20.60
C THR A 121 13.52 13.41 19.94
N ASP A 122 14.47 12.82 20.69
CA ASP A 122 15.27 11.68 20.23
C ASP A 122 14.41 10.47 19.81
N ARG A 123 13.23 10.31 20.43
CA ARG A 123 12.30 9.18 20.19
C ARG A 123 11.31 9.38 19.05
N CYS A 124 11.40 10.52 18.36
CA CYS A 124 10.32 11.07 17.54
C CYS A 124 9.12 11.50 18.43
N GLY A 125 8.77 12.79 18.37
CA GLY A 125 7.72 13.40 19.20
C GLY A 125 6.70 14.18 18.37
N SER A 126 6.79 14.05 17.05
CA SER A 126 5.95 14.75 16.08
C SER A 126 5.18 13.72 15.26
N ALA A 127 3.85 13.81 15.31
CA ALA A 127 2.97 12.95 14.52
C ALA A 127 3.28 13.05 13.01
N PHE A 128 3.61 14.24 12.52
CA PHE A 128 3.98 14.44 11.11
C PHE A 128 5.25 13.69 10.72
N LEU A 129 6.30 13.75 11.57
CA LEU A 129 7.53 13.00 11.36
C LEU A 129 7.26 11.49 11.46
N ALA A 130 6.49 11.05 12.45
CA ALA A 130 6.17 9.64 12.65
C ALA A 130 5.44 9.04 11.42
N HIS A 131 4.45 9.73 10.88
CA HIS A 131 3.77 9.30 9.65
C HIS A 131 4.68 9.31 8.42
N GLN A 132 5.65 10.25 8.34
CA GLN A 132 6.63 10.26 7.26
C GLN A 132 7.61 9.09 7.36
N ILE A 133 8.13 8.82 8.56
CA ILE A 133 8.98 7.68 8.87
C ILE A 133 8.25 6.37 8.54
N ARG A 134 7.00 6.19 9.00
CA ARG A 134 6.14 5.04 8.68
C ARG A 134 6.02 4.82 7.17
N ARG A 135 5.68 5.86 6.41
CA ARG A 135 5.50 5.77 4.94
C ARG A 135 6.79 5.32 4.25
N ILE A 136 7.94 5.82 4.68
CA ILE A 136 9.24 5.45 4.10
C ILE A 136 9.62 4.03 4.54
N TYR A 137 9.46 3.70 5.83
CA TYR A 137 9.73 2.37 6.38
C TYR A 137 8.95 1.28 5.64
N GLU A 138 7.66 1.46 5.43
CA GLU A 138 6.79 0.52 4.70
C GLU A 138 6.87 0.65 3.16
N ARG A 139 7.68 1.58 2.62
CA ARG A 139 7.73 1.92 1.18
C ARG A 139 6.37 2.20 0.56
N HIS A 140 5.48 2.85 1.31
CA HIS A 140 4.16 3.19 0.82
C HIS A 140 4.27 4.08 -0.43
N LEU A 141 3.41 3.89 -1.43
CA LEU A 141 3.48 4.68 -2.68
C LEU A 141 3.42 6.20 -2.39
N ALA A 142 2.63 6.60 -1.39
CA ALA A 142 2.52 7.99 -0.94
C ALA A 142 3.84 8.58 -0.40
N ALA A 143 4.82 7.75 -0.02
CA ALA A 143 6.15 8.22 0.37
C ALA A 143 6.91 8.85 -0.81
N HIS A 144 6.53 8.55 -2.06
CA HIS A 144 7.14 9.10 -3.27
C HIS A 144 6.35 10.27 -3.87
N LEU A 145 5.29 10.73 -3.21
CA LEU A 145 4.40 11.76 -3.73
C LEU A 145 4.36 12.93 -2.75
N TYR A 146 4.53 14.14 -3.28
CA TYR A 146 4.36 15.38 -2.52
C TYR A 146 3.48 16.34 -3.31
N ALA A 147 2.59 17.07 -2.64
CA ALA A 147 1.59 17.91 -3.29
C ALA A 147 2.12 19.27 -3.78
N ALA A 148 3.37 19.59 -3.45
CA ALA A 148 3.99 20.89 -3.57
C ALA A 148 5.45 20.75 -4.05
N ASP A 149 6.19 21.88 -4.11
CA ASP A 149 7.62 21.87 -4.37
C ASP A 149 8.37 21.16 -3.22
N PRO A 150 9.07 20.04 -3.47
CA PRO A 150 9.74 19.27 -2.40
C PRO A 150 10.95 20.00 -1.81
N ALA A 151 11.39 21.13 -2.40
CA ALA A 151 12.39 22.01 -1.81
C ALA A 151 11.86 22.80 -0.59
N ILE A 152 10.56 22.80 -0.36
CA ILE A 152 9.93 23.47 0.79
C ILE A 152 10.18 22.67 2.07
N GLY A 153 10.53 23.38 3.13
CA GLY A 153 10.76 22.84 4.47
C GLY A 153 10.11 23.65 5.58
N GLN A 154 10.15 23.11 6.80
CA GLN A 154 9.72 23.81 8.02
C GLN A 154 10.80 23.70 9.09
N SER A 155 10.92 24.73 9.90
CA SER A 155 11.82 24.75 11.06
C SER A 155 11.32 23.79 12.14
N PHE A 156 12.25 23.07 12.74
CA PHE A 156 12.03 22.20 13.89
C PHE A 156 12.81 22.70 15.10
N ILE A 157 12.52 22.15 16.28
CA ILE A 157 13.25 22.42 17.50
C ILE A 157 13.23 21.18 18.41
N HIS A 158 14.38 20.83 18.98
CA HIS A 158 14.46 19.74 19.93
C HIS A 158 13.91 20.16 21.31
N ILE A 159 13.25 19.25 22.02
CA ILE A 159 12.64 19.52 23.34
C ILE A 159 13.62 20.13 24.35
N GLU A 160 14.88 19.66 24.36
CA GLU A 160 15.91 20.20 25.26
C GLU A 160 16.25 21.67 24.97
N ASP A 161 16.22 22.06 23.69
CA ASP A 161 16.47 23.45 23.29
C ASP A 161 15.26 24.35 23.61
N VAL A 162 14.03 23.81 23.56
CA VAL A 162 12.82 24.49 24.06
C VAL A 162 12.91 24.72 25.56
N ILE A 163 13.33 23.71 26.33
CA ILE A 163 13.51 23.82 27.79
C ILE A 163 14.57 24.88 28.12
N ASP A 164 15.72 24.87 27.44
CA ASP A 164 16.79 25.87 27.59
C ASP A 164 16.27 27.30 27.29
N ALA A 165 15.40 27.47 26.29
CA ALA A 165 14.77 28.75 25.99
C ALA A 165 13.87 29.24 27.15
N PHE A 166 13.01 28.36 27.69
CA PHE A 166 12.16 28.71 28.83
C PHE A 166 12.97 29.08 30.08
N VAL A 167 14.01 28.30 30.40
CA VAL A 167 14.89 28.59 31.55
C VAL A 167 15.51 29.97 31.40
N ARG A 168 16.08 30.30 30.24
CA ARG A 168 16.70 31.61 30.00
C ARG A 168 15.70 32.76 30.03
N LEU A 169 14.47 32.55 29.55
CA LEU A 169 13.40 33.56 29.62
C LEU A 169 13.08 33.92 31.08
N VAL A 170 13.01 32.93 31.95
CA VAL A 170 12.73 33.13 33.38
C VAL A 170 13.94 33.77 34.09
N GLU A 171 15.16 33.34 33.78
CA GLU A 171 16.37 33.91 34.36
C GLU A 171 16.57 35.38 33.98
N ARG A 172 16.28 35.75 32.74
CA ARG A 172 16.51 37.11 32.20
C ARG A 172 15.31 38.04 32.28
N ARG A 173 14.19 37.59 32.86
CA ARG A 173 12.90 38.31 32.89
C ARG A 173 12.99 39.78 33.26
N GLU A 174 13.88 40.16 34.18
CA GLU A 174 14.07 41.54 34.65
C GLU A 174 14.69 42.47 33.58
N SER A 175 15.33 41.90 32.56
CA SER A 175 16.02 42.63 31.48
C SER A 175 15.27 42.60 30.14
N LEU A 176 14.15 41.87 30.07
CA LEU A 176 13.38 41.70 28.84
C LEU A 176 12.40 42.87 28.64
N PRO A 177 12.07 43.21 27.38
CA PRO A 177 10.97 44.13 27.09
C PRO A 177 9.66 43.66 27.73
N PRO A 178 8.77 44.58 28.15
CA PRO A 178 7.52 44.21 28.81
C PRO A 178 6.56 43.46 27.89
N GLU A 179 6.67 43.66 26.58
CA GLU A 179 5.91 42.95 25.55
C GLU A 179 6.89 42.33 24.57
N LEU A 180 6.96 40.99 24.51
CA LEU A 180 7.99 40.32 23.73
C LEU A 180 7.43 39.15 22.91
N PRO A 181 7.16 39.33 21.60
CA PRO A 181 7.12 38.20 20.68
C PRO A 181 8.55 37.69 20.44
N LEU A 182 8.72 36.37 20.54
CA LEU A 182 10.02 35.71 20.36
C LEU A 182 9.86 34.41 19.56
N LEU A 183 10.64 34.23 18.50
CA LEU A 183 10.71 32.97 17.75
C LEU A 183 11.84 32.09 18.27
N VAL A 184 11.56 30.80 18.43
CA VAL A 184 12.57 29.80 18.80
C VAL A 184 12.46 28.55 17.93
N GLY A 185 13.59 28.15 17.38
CA GLY A 185 13.76 26.95 16.55
C GLY A 185 15.06 26.96 15.77
N GLU A 186 15.25 25.93 14.96
CA GLU A 186 16.38 25.81 14.05
C GLU A 186 16.28 26.87 12.94
N PRO A 187 17.33 27.69 12.71
CA PRO A 187 17.28 28.77 11.72
C PRO A 187 17.01 28.27 10.29
N GLN A 188 17.56 27.11 9.97
CA GLN A 188 17.36 26.44 8.68
C GLN A 188 16.58 25.15 8.88
N GLY A 189 15.38 25.08 8.30
CA GLY A 189 14.61 23.84 8.24
C GLY A 189 15.17 22.91 7.16
N MET A 190 15.00 21.59 7.36
CA MET A 190 15.22 20.65 6.27
C MET A 190 14.09 20.77 5.24
N SER A 191 14.43 20.78 3.96
CA SER A 191 13.42 20.60 2.91
C SER A 191 12.77 19.23 3.02
N TYR A 192 11.55 19.10 2.51
CA TYR A 192 10.84 17.83 2.48
C TYR A 192 11.65 16.76 1.74
N GLU A 193 12.26 17.12 0.60
CA GLU A 193 13.18 16.27 -0.15
C GLU A 193 14.39 15.82 0.68
N ALA A 194 15.08 16.76 1.34
CA ALA A 194 16.25 16.45 2.14
C ALA A 194 15.90 15.51 3.31
N LEU A 195 14.75 15.73 3.96
CA LEU A 195 14.24 14.88 5.01
C LEU A 195 13.90 13.47 4.50
N GLN A 196 13.20 13.36 3.37
CA GLN A 196 12.88 12.07 2.76
C GLN A 196 14.13 11.29 2.35
N ASN A 197 15.07 11.94 1.65
CA ASN A 197 16.33 11.32 1.21
C ASN A 197 17.15 10.86 2.42
N ARG A 198 17.22 11.67 3.48
CA ARG A 198 17.93 11.30 4.71
C ARG A 198 17.31 10.08 5.38
N LEU A 199 15.99 10.07 5.54
CA LEU A 199 15.26 8.93 6.12
C LEU A 199 15.38 7.67 5.26
N ALA A 200 15.27 7.78 3.93
CA ALA A 200 15.45 6.68 3.01
C ALA A 200 16.86 6.08 3.09
N PHE A 201 17.88 6.93 3.19
CA PHE A 201 19.25 6.46 3.39
C PHE A 201 19.40 5.74 4.73
N LEU A 202 18.91 6.34 5.81
CA LEU A 202 19.02 5.77 7.15
C LEU A 202 18.26 4.44 7.25
N ILE A 203 17.06 4.33 6.69
CA ILE A 203 16.18 3.15 6.81
C ILE A 203 16.55 2.06 5.81
N HIS A 204 16.81 2.42 4.55
CA HIS A 204 16.94 1.48 3.43
C HIS A 204 18.32 1.46 2.77
N GLY A 205 19.21 2.39 3.13
CA GLY A 205 20.50 2.57 2.46
C GLY A 205 20.40 3.21 1.06
N GLU A 206 19.25 3.81 0.72
CA GLU A 206 19.02 4.45 -0.58
C GLU A 206 19.42 5.93 -0.53
N THR A 207 20.35 6.34 -1.37
CA THR A 207 20.86 7.72 -1.41
C THR A 207 19.89 8.69 -2.08
N GLU A 208 19.08 8.19 -3.00
CA GLU A 208 18.07 8.97 -3.72
C GLU A 208 16.70 8.34 -3.51
N TRP A 209 15.82 9.09 -2.86
CA TRP A 209 14.41 8.79 -2.75
C TRP A 209 13.66 9.66 -3.72
N GLU A 210 13.21 9.06 -4.84
CA GLU A 210 12.52 9.81 -5.87
C GLU A 210 11.18 10.37 -5.33
N THR A 211 11.15 11.66 -5.00
CA THR A 211 9.96 12.39 -4.59
C THR A 211 9.38 13.12 -5.79
N ARG A 212 8.21 12.68 -6.26
CA ARG A 212 7.53 13.30 -7.40
C ARG A 212 6.51 14.32 -6.91
N GLN A 213 6.59 15.51 -7.48
CA GLN A 213 5.54 16.52 -7.32
C GLN A 213 4.26 16.06 -8.02
N VAL A 214 3.15 16.12 -7.30
CA VAL A 214 1.81 15.89 -7.81
C VAL A 214 1.09 17.23 -7.82
N PRO A 215 0.50 17.67 -8.95
CA PRO A 215 -0.24 18.93 -8.99
C PRO A 215 -1.30 18.98 -7.88
N GLY A 216 -1.43 20.11 -7.18
CA GLY A 216 -2.30 20.23 -6.01
C GLY A 216 -3.75 19.78 -6.24
N LEU A 217 -4.33 20.03 -7.42
CA LEU A 217 -5.67 19.55 -7.78
C LEU A 217 -5.76 18.01 -7.89
N ALA A 218 -4.72 17.38 -8.46
CA ALA A 218 -4.64 15.92 -8.55
C ALA A 218 -4.40 15.31 -7.16
N ALA A 219 -3.59 15.96 -6.31
CA ALA A 219 -3.38 15.55 -4.93
C ALA A 219 -4.68 15.66 -4.09
N LYS A 220 -5.43 16.75 -4.21
CA LYS A 220 -6.75 16.91 -3.56
C LYS A 220 -7.75 15.86 -4.03
N ALA A 221 -7.86 15.63 -5.34
CA ALA A 221 -8.73 14.61 -5.89
C ALA A 221 -8.32 13.21 -5.41
N GLY A 222 -7.01 12.92 -5.36
CA GLY A 222 -6.46 11.68 -4.83
C GLY A 222 -6.78 11.47 -3.34
N ALA A 223 -6.55 12.48 -2.50
CA ALA A 223 -6.86 12.43 -1.06
C ALA A 223 -8.37 12.25 -0.81
N TRP A 224 -9.21 12.96 -1.56
CA TRP A 224 -10.67 12.79 -1.49
C TRP A 224 -11.12 11.41 -1.96
N LEU A 225 -10.55 10.89 -3.04
CA LEU A 225 -10.82 9.54 -3.54
C LEU A 225 -10.38 8.49 -2.51
N GLN A 226 -9.22 8.65 -1.87
CA GLN A 226 -8.75 7.78 -0.80
C GLN A 226 -9.68 7.81 0.41
N HIS A 227 -10.10 9.00 0.86
CA HIS A 227 -11.05 9.14 1.96
C HIS A 227 -12.41 8.47 1.65
N LYS A 228 -12.90 8.57 0.41
CA LYS A 228 -14.12 7.87 -0.01
C LYS A 228 -13.91 6.37 -0.23
N ALA A 229 -12.76 5.98 -0.76
CA ALA A 229 -12.41 4.58 -0.98
C ALA A 229 -12.24 3.85 0.35
N ALA A 230 -11.72 4.51 1.40
CA ALA A 230 -11.68 3.97 2.75
C ALA A 230 -13.09 3.63 3.32
N MET A 231 -14.16 4.27 2.81
CA MET A 231 -15.54 3.90 3.16
C MET A 231 -16.07 2.67 2.38
N LEU A 232 -15.36 2.26 1.31
CA LEU A 232 -15.78 1.19 0.38
C LEU A 232 -14.86 -0.03 0.43
N VAL A 233 -13.58 0.16 0.79
CA VAL A 233 -12.62 -0.90 1.04
C VAL A 233 -13.01 -1.54 2.37
N PRO A 234 -13.23 -2.87 2.42
CA PRO A 234 -13.52 -3.54 3.68
C PRO A 234 -12.41 -3.30 4.71
N ASP A 235 -12.76 -2.94 5.96
CA ASP A 235 -11.84 -2.70 7.09
C ASP A 235 -10.80 -3.82 7.29
N VAL A 236 -11.12 -5.03 6.84
CA VAL A 236 -10.22 -6.20 6.86
C VAL A 236 -9.00 -6.07 5.94
N ILE A 237 -8.98 -5.10 5.02
CA ILE A 237 -7.89 -4.84 4.06
C ILE A 237 -7.05 -3.62 4.47
N ASP A 238 -7.68 -2.52 4.89
CA ASP A 238 -7.02 -1.26 5.25
C ASP A 238 -6.92 -1.02 6.77
N GLN A 239 -7.38 -1.96 7.59
CA GLN A 239 -7.46 -1.86 9.05
C GLN A 239 -8.39 -0.74 9.56
N GLY A 240 -9.27 -0.19 8.70
CA GLY A 240 -10.20 0.87 9.06
C GLY A 240 -9.54 2.20 9.43
N GLU A 241 -8.29 2.45 8.99
CA GLU A 241 -7.61 3.71 9.26
C GLU A 241 -8.08 4.83 8.33
N GLU A 242 -8.44 5.99 8.89
CA GLU A 242 -8.61 7.20 8.10
C GLU A 242 -7.25 7.65 7.53
N PRO A 243 -7.19 8.12 6.27
CA PRO A 243 -5.97 8.68 5.70
C PRO A 243 -5.46 9.87 6.53
N PHE A 244 -4.22 9.77 7.02
CA PHE A 244 -3.59 10.88 7.76
C PHE A 244 -3.49 12.16 6.93
N ILE A 245 -3.24 12.04 5.62
CA ILE A 245 -3.15 13.19 4.71
C ILE A 245 -4.56 13.71 4.45
N LYS A 246 -4.88 14.84 5.09
CA LYS A 246 -6.17 15.52 4.97
C LYS A 246 -6.13 16.59 3.88
N PRO A 247 -7.29 16.97 3.30
CA PRO A 247 -7.33 17.99 2.25
C PRO A 247 -6.67 19.32 2.63
N TYR A 248 -6.83 19.80 3.88
CA TYR A 248 -6.17 21.04 4.33
C TYR A 248 -4.64 20.92 4.38
N MET A 249 -4.09 19.74 4.66
CA MET A 249 -2.64 19.52 4.66
C MET A 249 -2.06 19.61 3.24
N VAL A 250 -2.87 19.31 2.21
CA VAL A 250 -2.51 19.50 0.80
C VAL A 250 -2.45 20.99 0.45
N GLU A 251 -3.31 21.81 1.06
CA GLU A 251 -3.31 23.26 0.88
C GLU A 251 -2.11 23.93 1.56
N MET A 252 -1.69 23.38 2.71
CA MET A 252 -0.48 23.82 3.42
C MET A 252 0.82 23.24 2.86
N ALA A 253 0.77 22.38 1.85
CA ALA A 253 1.97 21.71 1.36
C ALA A 253 2.98 22.69 0.74
N ASP A 254 2.51 23.85 0.23
CA ASP A 254 3.36 24.92 -0.28
C ASP A 254 3.88 25.86 0.84
N ASP A 255 3.54 25.63 2.10
CA ASP A 255 3.94 26.51 3.20
C ASP A 255 5.38 26.25 3.67
N HIS A 256 6.23 27.27 3.52
CA HIS A 256 7.62 27.24 3.96
C HIS A 256 7.86 28.10 5.21
N PHE A 257 8.59 27.52 6.18
CA PHE A 257 8.94 28.17 7.43
C PHE A 257 10.43 28.01 7.74
N GLU A 258 11.24 28.98 7.33
CA GLU A 258 12.57 29.25 7.91
C GLU A 258 12.44 30.38 8.92
N ILE A 259 13.23 30.40 10.00
CA ILE A 259 13.08 31.41 11.06
C ILE A 259 14.39 32.13 11.35
N ASP A 260 14.29 33.40 11.73
CA ASP A 260 15.43 34.17 12.25
C ASP A 260 15.45 34.10 13.79
N SER A 261 16.40 33.34 14.34
CA SER A 261 16.59 33.24 15.80
C SER A 261 17.47 34.36 16.39
N SER A 262 17.84 35.37 15.60
CA SER A 262 18.79 36.42 16.03
C SER A 262 18.31 37.21 17.26
N ARG A 263 17.00 37.39 17.43
CA ARG A 263 16.42 38.04 18.62
C ARG A 263 16.58 37.19 19.87
N ALA A 264 16.34 35.88 19.77
CA ALA A 264 16.54 34.94 20.87
C ALA A 264 18.02 34.88 21.28
N HIS A 265 18.94 34.89 20.31
CA HIS A 265 20.37 35.02 20.60
C HIS A 265 20.71 36.34 21.32
N ARG A 266 20.27 37.49 20.80
CA ARG A 266 20.60 38.80 21.39
C ARG A 266 20.05 38.99 22.81
N LEU A 267 18.81 38.58 23.05
CA LEU A 267 18.14 38.80 24.35
C LEU A 267 18.50 37.72 25.37
N LEU A 268 18.58 36.46 24.94
CA LEU A 268 18.74 35.31 25.85
C LEU A 268 20.12 34.66 25.81
N GLY A 269 20.96 34.98 24.83
CA GLY A 269 22.14 34.19 24.49
C GLY A 269 21.78 32.75 24.11
N TRP A 270 20.57 32.56 23.56
CA TRP A 270 20.02 31.25 23.20
C TRP A 270 20.31 30.92 21.74
N GLU A 271 20.75 29.69 21.50
CA GLU A 271 20.87 29.06 20.17
C GLU A 271 20.51 27.59 20.31
N PRO A 272 19.91 26.97 19.27
CA PRO A 272 19.62 25.54 19.30
C PRO A 272 20.94 24.75 19.32
N LYS A 273 21.02 23.74 20.20
CA LYS A 273 22.20 22.85 20.31
C LYS A 273 22.00 21.54 19.56
N HIS A 274 20.76 21.24 19.17
CA HIS A 274 20.39 20.05 18.44
C HIS A 274 19.82 20.44 17.07
N SER A 275 19.97 19.56 16.09
CA SER A 275 19.32 19.69 14.80
C SER A 275 18.52 18.44 14.46
N LEU A 276 17.40 18.61 13.76
CA LEU A 276 16.62 17.48 13.26
C LEU A 276 17.51 16.50 12.50
N HIS A 277 18.40 16.99 11.63
CA HIS A 277 19.32 16.18 10.83
C HIS A 277 20.16 15.19 11.67
N GLU A 278 20.65 15.65 12.82
CA GLU A 278 21.47 14.86 13.74
C GLU A 278 20.64 13.94 14.64
N THR A 279 19.38 14.25 14.87
CA THR A 279 18.45 13.41 15.65
C THR A 279 17.84 12.27 14.84
N LEU A 280 17.66 12.42 13.51
CA LEU A 280 17.07 11.40 12.65
C LEU A 280 17.71 10.00 12.78
N PRO A 281 19.04 9.83 12.88
CA PRO A 281 19.66 8.52 13.11
C PRO A 281 19.14 7.82 14.37
N LYS A 282 19.01 8.54 15.49
CA LYS A 282 18.49 7.99 16.76
C LYS A 282 17.03 7.54 16.62
N MET A 283 16.19 8.36 15.98
CA MET A 283 14.79 8.00 15.72
C MET A 283 14.68 6.70 14.91
N VAL A 284 15.54 6.52 13.91
CA VAL A 284 15.57 5.30 13.08
C VAL A 284 16.14 4.11 13.84
N GLU A 285 17.12 4.30 14.72
CA GLU A 285 17.63 3.25 15.61
C GLU A 285 16.54 2.75 16.56
N GLU A 286 15.74 3.64 17.14
CA GLU A 286 14.60 3.24 18.00
C GLU A 286 13.53 2.46 17.23
N LEU A 287 13.14 2.94 16.05
CA LEU A 287 12.23 2.21 15.16
C LEU A 287 12.74 0.80 14.85
N ARG A 288 14.04 0.63 14.62
CA ARG A 288 14.65 -0.66 14.27
C ARG A 288 14.77 -1.59 15.46
N ALA A 289 14.99 -1.05 16.66
CA ALA A 289 15.15 -1.84 17.87
C ALA A 289 13.85 -2.57 18.24
N ASP A 290 12.71 -1.88 18.17
CA ASP A 290 11.39 -2.46 18.40
C ASP A 290 10.33 -1.74 17.53
N PRO A 291 10.11 -2.19 16.28
CA PRO A 291 9.17 -1.53 15.40
C PRO A 291 7.75 -1.56 15.94
N LEU A 292 7.33 -2.64 16.62
CA LEU A 292 5.95 -2.74 17.09
C LEU A 292 5.68 -1.75 18.22
N ALA A 293 6.59 -1.68 19.21
CA ALA A 293 6.50 -0.70 20.28
C ALA A 293 6.55 0.74 19.75
N TRP A 294 7.41 1.00 18.75
CA TRP A 294 7.51 2.32 18.13
C TRP A 294 6.19 2.77 17.50
N TYR A 295 5.47 1.88 16.79
CA TYR A 295 4.15 2.21 16.24
C TYR A 295 3.13 2.54 17.33
N HIS A 296 3.10 1.74 18.41
CA HIS A 296 2.19 1.96 19.52
C HIS A 296 2.46 3.27 20.27
N GLU A 297 3.73 3.63 20.48
CA GLU A 297 4.12 4.88 21.13
C GLU A 297 3.69 6.13 20.35
N HIS A 298 3.57 6.01 19.03
CA HIS A 298 3.21 7.11 18.14
C HIS A 298 1.74 7.11 17.71
N ASP A 299 0.89 6.32 18.37
CA ASP A 299 -0.52 6.15 18.02
C ASP A 299 -0.75 5.75 16.54
N LEU A 300 0.20 4.98 15.97
CA LEU A 300 0.13 4.47 14.60
C LEU A 300 -0.39 3.03 14.61
N THR A 301 -1.26 2.68 13.67
CA THR A 301 -1.65 1.27 13.52
C THR A 301 -0.51 0.46 12.89
N PRO A 302 0.01 -0.58 13.57
CA PRO A 302 1.06 -1.41 13.00
C PRO A 302 0.51 -2.23 11.82
N PRO A 303 1.31 -2.41 10.75
CA PRO A 303 0.90 -3.27 9.65
C PRO A 303 0.77 -4.71 10.15
N VAL A 304 -0.19 -5.44 9.61
CA VAL A 304 -0.50 -6.80 10.11
C VAL A 304 0.70 -7.74 9.99
N TRP A 305 1.55 -7.62 8.95
CA TRP A 305 2.77 -8.44 8.84
C TRP A 305 3.72 -8.22 10.03
N LEU A 306 3.73 -7.03 10.64
CA LEU A 306 4.55 -6.74 11.80
C LEU A 306 3.94 -7.37 13.07
N LYS A 307 2.61 -7.32 13.20
CA LYS A 307 1.88 -8.03 14.27
C LYS A 307 2.10 -9.55 14.18
N GLU A 308 2.02 -10.10 12.96
CA GLU A 308 2.28 -11.52 12.66
C GLU A 308 3.75 -11.89 12.96
N ALA A 309 4.71 -11.04 12.58
CA ALA A 309 6.14 -11.26 12.87
C ALA A 309 6.41 -11.34 14.38
N GLU A 310 5.80 -10.46 15.17
CA GLU A 310 5.91 -10.48 16.64
C GLU A 310 5.32 -11.76 17.24
N GLN A 311 4.13 -12.17 16.78
CA GLN A 311 3.51 -13.44 17.21
C GLN A 311 4.42 -14.66 16.95
N GLN A 312 5.22 -14.59 15.88
CA GLN A 312 6.16 -15.64 15.47
C GLN A 312 7.58 -15.43 16.01
N GLN A 313 7.79 -14.41 16.88
CA GLN A 313 9.09 -14.05 17.46
C GLN A 313 10.18 -13.78 16.41
N ILE A 314 9.79 -13.22 15.26
CA ILE A 314 10.70 -12.86 14.17
C ILE A 314 10.96 -11.35 14.25
N PRO A 315 12.23 -10.90 14.30
CA PRO A 315 12.54 -9.46 14.29
C PRO A 315 11.98 -8.76 13.04
N GLY A 316 11.02 -7.86 13.24
CA GLY A 316 10.23 -7.24 12.16
C GLY A 316 11.07 -6.49 11.11
N ASP A 317 12.07 -5.72 11.55
CA ASP A 317 12.97 -4.98 10.63
C ASP A 317 13.82 -5.93 9.77
N GLN A 318 14.33 -7.02 10.37
CA GLN A 318 15.11 -8.02 9.63
C GLN A 318 14.24 -8.76 8.61
N LEU A 319 13.00 -9.09 8.99
CA LEU A 319 12.02 -9.71 8.09
C LEU A 319 11.73 -8.82 6.88
N LEU A 320 11.46 -7.54 7.11
CA LEU A 320 11.14 -6.59 6.04
C LEU A 320 12.32 -6.45 5.07
N ARG A 321 13.54 -6.26 5.58
CA ARG A 321 14.74 -6.15 4.72
C ARG A 321 15.07 -7.44 3.98
N GLY A 322 14.95 -8.58 4.64
CA GLY A 322 15.17 -9.88 4.02
C GLY A 322 14.17 -10.13 2.88
N HIS A 323 12.90 -9.80 3.12
CA HIS A 323 11.87 -9.84 2.10
C HIS A 323 12.19 -8.90 0.93
N GLU A 324 12.54 -7.64 1.19
CA GLU A 324 12.90 -6.69 0.14
C GLU A 324 14.09 -7.12 -0.70
N ALA A 325 15.16 -7.62 -0.06
CA ALA A 325 16.35 -8.10 -0.75
C ALA A 325 16.02 -9.29 -1.68
N SER A 326 15.28 -10.28 -1.16
CA SER A 326 14.80 -11.43 -1.92
C SER A 326 13.92 -11.00 -3.10
N MET A 327 13.00 -10.05 -2.88
CA MET A 327 12.13 -9.52 -3.92
C MET A 327 12.91 -8.74 -4.99
N ARG A 328 13.99 -8.03 -4.64
CA ARG A 328 14.86 -7.35 -5.62
C ARG A 328 15.63 -8.34 -6.47
N GLU A 329 16.23 -9.35 -5.84
CA GLU A 329 16.97 -10.40 -6.53
C GLU A 329 16.07 -11.19 -7.50
N ALA A 330 14.90 -11.62 -7.02
CA ALA A 330 13.91 -12.32 -7.83
C ALA A 330 13.41 -11.46 -9.00
N ARG A 331 13.18 -10.16 -8.79
CA ARG A 331 12.85 -9.24 -9.90
C ARG A 331 13.99 -9.16 -10.90
N ALA A 332 15.22 -8.97 -10.42
CA ALA A 332 16.39 -8.81 -11.28
C ALA A 332 16.60 -10.02 -12.20
N SER A 333 16.41 -11.24 -11.68
CA SER A 333 16.54 -12.50 -12.44
C SER A 333 15.40 -12.76 -13.40
N SER A 334 14.19 -12.24 -13.14
CA SER A 334 13.00 -12.44 -14.00
C SER A 334 12.74 -11.31 -15.01
N ARG A 335 13.52 -10.21 -15.00
CA ARG A 335 13.30 -9.05 -15.91
C ARG A 335 13.23 -9.43 -17.40
N TRP A 336 14.00 -10.42 -17.84
CA TRP A 336 14.01 -10.87 -19.24
C TRP A 336 12.63 -11.29 -19.74
N ALA A 337 11.77 -11.79 -18.86
CA ALA A 337 10.45 -12.27 -19.22
C ALA A 337 9.48 -11.15 -19.58
N HIS A 338 9.63 -9.96 -18.97
CA HIS A 338 8.89 -8.78 -19.38
C HIS A 338 9.30 -8.32 -20.78
N PHE A 339 10.59 -8.38 -21.11
CA PHE A 339 11.05 -8.13 -22.48
C PHE A 339 10.58 -9.21 -23.46
N ALA A 340 10.52 -10.48 -23.05
CA ALA A 340 9.94 -11.55 -23.85
C ALA A 340 8.45 -11.27 -24.16
N ASN A 341 7.68 -10.81 -23.18
CA ASN A 341 6.29 -10.39 -23.38
C ASN A 341 6.16 -9.18 -24.32
N MET A 342 7.05 -8.20 -24.23
CA MET A 342 7.08 -7.11 -25.22
C MET A 342 7.36 -7.63 -26.63
N GLY A 343 8.27 -8.60 -26.77
CA GLY A 343 8.54 -9.27 -28.05
C GLY A 343 7.33 -10.03 -28.58
N LEU A 344 6.61 -10.76 -27.72
CA LEU A 344 5.37 -11.46 -28.06
C LEU A 344 4.23 -10.50 -28.44
N GLY A 345 4.14 -9.35 -27.76
CA GLY A 345 3.19 -8.30 -28.11
C GLY A 345 3.49 -7.68 -29.48
N ALA A 346 4.76 -7.41 -29.78
CA ALA A 346 5.19 -6.95 -31.11
C ALA A 346 4.94 -8.02 -32.19
N TRP A 347 5.19 -9.30 -31.87
CA TRP A 347 4.86 -10.43 -32.73
C TRP A 347 3.37 -10.42 -33.09
N LEU A 348 2.47 -10.30 -32.11
CA LEU A 348 1.02 -10.23 -32.34
C LEU A 348 0.62 -9.06 -33.23
N VAL A 349 1.15 -7.86 -33.01
CA VAL A 349 0.83 -6.69 -33.84
C VAL A 349 1.18 -6.92 -35.31
N THR A 350 2.25 -7.66 -35.58
CA THR A 350 2.73 -7.93 -36.95
C THR A 350 2.20 -9.22 -37.56
N SER A 351 1.56 -10.10 -36.77
CA SER A 351 1.12 -11.43 -37.19
C SER A 351 -0.02 -11.43 -38.22
N PRO A 352 -1.09 -10.60 -38.10
CA PRO A 352 -2.25 -10.69 -38.98
C PRO A 352 -1.96 -10.61 -40.49
N PRO A 353 -1.15 -9.64 -40.99
CA PRO A 353 -0.81 -9.60 -42.42
C PRO A 353 0.11 -10.76 -42.84
N MET A 354 0.98 -11.25 -41.95
CA MET A 354 1.92 -12.34 -42.25
C MET A 354 1.23 -13.70 -42.31
N LEU A 355 0.26 -13.93 -41.43
CA LEU A 355 -0.53 -15.16 -41.34
C LEU A 355 -1.81 -15.11 -42.19
N ALA A 356 -1.98 -14.04 -42.99
CA ALA A 356 -3.10 -13.83 -43.90
C ALA A 356 -4.47 -14.02 -43.23
N TYR A 357 -4.69 -13.34 -42.11
CA TYR A 357 -5.98 -13.40 -41.40
C TYR A 357 -7.11 -12.92 -42.33
N GLY A 358 -8.12 -13.77 -42.52
CA GLY A 358 -9.26 -13.46 -43.37
C GLY A 358 -10.35 -12.59 -42.71
N ASP A 359 -10.29 -12.43 -41.38
CA ASP A 359 -11.31 -11.73 -40.59
C ASP A 359 -10.75 -10.45 -39.95
N ALA A 360 -11.41 -9.32 -40.22
CA ALA A 360 -11.05 -8.02 -39.67
C ALA A 360 -11.16 -7.96 -38.13
N ALA A 361 -12.08 -8.72 -37.52
CA ALA A 361 -12.22 -8.77 -36.07
C ALA A 361 -10.97 -9.35 -35.41
N MET A 362 -10.46 -10.47 -35.95
CA MET A 362 -9.22 -11.08 -35.48
C MET A 362 -7.99 -10.20 -35.74
N VAL A 363 -7.95 -9.50 -36.88
CA VAL A 363 -6.85 -8.55 -37.16
C VAL A 363 -6.78 -7.45 -36.09
N TRP A 364 -7.90 -6.81 -35.77
CA TRP A 364 -7.93 -5.77 -34.75
C TRP A 364 -7.72 -6.31 -33.34
N ASN A 365 -8.20 -7.52 -33.05
CA ASN A 365 -7.97 -8.21 -31.79
C ASN A 365 -6.47 -8.36 -31.49
N ASP A 366 -5.71 -8.91 -32.43
CA ASP A 366 -4.28 -9.20 -32.23
C ASP A 366 -3.46 -7.93 -32.14
N ILE A 367 -3.80 -6.91 -32.94
CA ILE A 367 -3.14 -5.59 -32.88
C ILE A 367 -3.40 -4.94 -31.52
N ALA A 368 -4.66 -4.91 -31.07
CA ALA A 368 -5.01 -4.29 -29.79
C ALA A 368 -4.43 -5.06 -28.60
N SER A 369 -4.53 -6.39 -28.61
CA SER A 369 -4.00 -7.25 -27.55
C SER A 369 -2.47 -7.20 -27.51
N GLY A 370 -1.80 -7.20 -28.66
CA GLY A 370 -0.35 -7.05 -28.76
C GLY A 370 0.15 -5.71 -28.22
N ALA A 371 -0.54 -4.61 -28.56
CA ALA A 371 -0.23 -3.30 -28.00
C ALA A 371 -0.45 -3.24 -26.48
N ALA A 372 -1.55 -3.81 -25.98
CA ALA A 372 -1.83 -3.89 -24.55
C ALA A 372 -0.76 -4.71 -23.80
N VAL A 373 -0.36 -5.87 -24.34
CA VAL A 373 0.72 -6.70 -23.79
C VAL A 373 2.04 -5.92 -23.74
N MET A 374 2.40 -5.19 -24.80
CA MET A 374 3.62 -4.36 -24.82
C MET A 374 3.59 -3.28 -23.72
N ILE A 375 2.47 -2.56 -23.59
CA ILE A 375 2.32 -1.50 -22.58
C ILE A 375 2.41 -2.08 -21.17
N PHE A 376 1.62 -3.11 -20.85
CA PHE A 376 1.62 -3.68 -19.51
C PHE A 376 2.93 -4.42 -19.17
N ALA A 377 3.59 -5.04 -20.15
CA ALA A 377 4.90 -5.63 -19.96
C ALA A 377 5.98 -4.57 -19.68
N LEU A 378 5.94 -3.42 -20.36
CA LEU A 378 6.82 -2.28 -20.08
C LEU A 378 6.60 -1.75 -18.65
N LEU A 379 5.34 -1.56 -18.24
CA LEU A 379 5.02 -1.13 -16.87
C LEU A 379 5.47 -2.15 -15.82
N SER A 380 5.46 -3.45 -16.15
CA SER A 380 5.91 -4.54 -15.26
C SER A 380 7.40 -4.49 -14.93
N LEU A 381 8.22 -3.75 -15.69
CA LEU A 381 9.63 -3.51 -15.34
C LEU A 381 9.79 -2.70 -14.03
N SER A 382 8.77 -1.92 -13.66
CA SER A 382 8.77 -1.17 -12.41
C SER A 382 8.31 -2.05 -11.25
N GLY A 383 9.14 -2.18 -10.22
CA GLY A 383 8.78 -2.90 -8.99
C GLY A 383 7.55 -2.30 -8.27
N ARG A 384 7.23 -1.03 -8.52
CA ARG A 384 6.06 -0.32 -7.97
C ARG A 384 4.76 -0.68 -8.68
N MET A 385 4.82 -1.13 -9.94
CA MET A 385 3.64 -1.41 -10.78
C MET A 385 3.42 -2.93 -10.95
N SER A 386 3.51 -3.68 -9.85
CA SER A 386 3.36 -5.15 -9.86
C SER A 386 1.99 -5.61 -10.40
N TRP A 387 0.96 -4.77 -10.30
CA TRP A 387 -0.37 -5.02 -10.88
C TRP A 387 -0.33 -5.21 -12.40
N ALA A 388 0.63 -4.60 -13.10
CA ALA A 388 0.75 -4.67 -14.56
C ALA A 388 1.03 -6.11 -15.04
N ARG A 389 1.59 -6.96 -14.18
CA ARG A 389 1.78 -8.39 -14.47
C ARG A 389 0.44 -9.13 -14.57
N PHE A 390 -0.50 -8.83 -13.68
CA PHE A 390 -1.86 -9.37 -13.78
C PHE A 390 -2.61 -8.83 -14.99
N ALA A 391 -2.44 -7.55 -15.34
CA ALA A 391 -3.01 -6.99 -16.56
C ALA A 391 -2.44 -7.66 -17.83
N THR A 392 -1.13 -7.93 -17.85
CA THR A 392 -0.48 -8.67 -18.95
C THR A 392 -1.03 -10.09 -19.05
N ALA A 393 -1.19 -10.78 -17.91
CA ALA A 393 -1.79 -12.12 -17.87
C ALA A 393 -3.26 -12.11 -18.31
N ALA A 394 -4.04 -11.10 -17.93
CA ALA A 394 -5.43 -10.95 -18.38
C ALA A 394 -5.52 -10.77 -19.90
N ALA A 395 -4.63 -9.99 -20.51
CA ALA A 395 -4.53 -9.89 -21.96
C ALA A 395 -4.13 -11.23 -22.60
N GLY A 396 -3.20 -11.98 -22.00
CA GLY A 396 -2.85 -13.33 -22.42
C GLY A 396 -4.04 -14.30 -22.34
N THR A 397 -4.83 -14.24 -21.27
CA THR A 397 -6.05 -15.04 -21.12
C THR A 397 -7.10 -14.65 -22.16
N TRP A 398 -7.27 -13.36 -22.45
CA TRP A 398 -8.15 -12.90 -23.52
C TRP A 398 -7.76 -13.48 -24.89
N LEU A 399 -6.45 -13.54 -25.21
CA LEU A 399 -5.98 -14.20 -26.43
C LEU A 399 -6.39 -15.68 -26.51
N LEU A 400 -6.45 -16.40 -25.40
CA LEU A 400 -6.94 -17.79 -25.40
C LEU A 400 -8.43 -17.88 -25.76
N PHE A 401 -9.23 -16.87 -25.43
CA PHE A 401 -10.67 -16.82 -25.68
C PHE A 401 -11.04 -16.18 -27.02
N ALA A 402 -10.27 -15.21 -27.51
CA ALA A 402 -10.63 -14.40 -28.67
C ALA A 402 -10.94 -15.24 -29.93
N PRO A 403 -10.12 -16.22 -30.35
CA PRO A 403 -10.44 -17.11 -31.46
C PRO A 403 -11.76 -17.86 -31.32
N LEU A 404 -12.15 -18.20 -30.08
CA LEU A 404 -13.36 -18.94 -29.76
C LEU A 404 -14.59 -18.03 -29.78
N VAL A 405 -14.47 -16.83 -29.21
CA VAL A 405 -15.52 -15.81 -29.17
C VAL A 405 -15.85 -15.32 -30.58
N PHE A 406 -14.83 -15.11 -31.41
CA PHE A 406 -15.01 -14.68 -32.80
C PHE A 406 -15.28 -15.84 -33.77
N TRP A 407 -15.31 -17.10 -33.29
CA TRP A 407 -15.49 -18.27 -34.14
C TRP A 407 -14.57 -18.23 -35.36
N THR A 408 -13.27 -18.06 -35.13
CA THR A 408 -12.34 -17.71 -36.22
C THR A 408 -12.25 -18.81 -37.27
N PRO A 409 -12.39 -18.48 -38.57
CA PRO A 409 -12.15 -19.44 -39.65
C PRO A 409 -10.65 -19.67 -39.88
N SER A 410 -9.77 -18.88 -39.27
CA SER A 410 -8.32 -18.96 -39.47
C SER A 410 -7.67 -19.93 -38.48
N ALA A 411 -7.22 -21.07 -38.99
CA ALA A 411 -6.42 -22.03 -38.23
C ALA A 411 -5.12 -21.41 -37.71
N ALA A 412 -4.51 -20.51 -38.51
CA ALA A 412 -3.29 -19.81 -38.14
C ALA A 412 -3.51 -18.86 -36.96
N ALA A 413 -4.63 -18.13 -36.95
CA ALA A 413 -4.99 -17.22 -35.86
C ALA A 413 -5.25 -17.99 -34.57
N TYR A 414 -6.04 -19.06 -34.63
CA TYR A 414 -6.30 -19.91 -33.47
C TYR A 414 -5.01 -20.47 -32.85
N LEU A 415 -4.09 -20.99 -33.69
CA LEU A 415 -2.82 -21.52 -33.22
C LEU A 415 -1.91 -20.44 -32.63
N ASN A 416 -1.79 -19.30 -33.31
CA ASN A 416 -0.94 -18.19 -32.90
C ASN A 416 -1.39 -17.64 -31.54
N ASP A 417 -2.68 -17.33 -31.39
CA ASP A 417 -3.23 -16.75 -30.17
C ASP A 417 -3.17 -17.71 -28.99
N THR A 418 -3.44 -19.00 -29.22
CA THR A 418 -3.32 -20.02 -28.17
C THR A 418 -1.88 -20.12 -27.66
N LEU A 419 -0.90 -20.16 -28.57
CA LEU A 419 0.52 -20.26 -28.20
C LEU A 419 1.03 -18.98 -27.53
N VAL A 420 0.79 -17.83 -28.14
CA VAL A 420 1.24 -16.54 -27.63
C VAL A 420 0.55 -16.21 -26.31
N GLY A 421 -0.77 -16.39 -26.21
CA GLY A 421 -1.53 -16.20 -24.98
C GLY A 421 -0.97 -17.05 -23.82
N THR A 422 -0.67 -18.33 -24.08
CA THR A 422 -0.06 -19.22 -23.09
C THR A 422 1.31 -18.70 -22.61
N LEU A 423 2.18 -18.31 -23.54
CA LEU A 423 3.51 -17.79 -23.22
C LEU A 423 3.44 -16.44 -22.48
N VAL A 424 2.54 -15.56 -22.88
CA VAL A 424 2.31 -14.25 -22.24
C VAL A 424 1.92 -14.43 -20.78
N ILE A 425 0.95 -15.31 -20.48
CA ILE A 425 0.56 -15.62 -19.10
C ILE A 425 1.73 -16.24 -18.35
N GLY A 426 2.44 -17.18 -18.99
CA GLY A 426 3.61 -17.87 -18.43
C GLY A 426 4.68 -16.90 -17.94
N PHE A 427 5.15 -16.03 -18.82
CA PHE A 427 6.17 -15.02 -18.51
C PHE A 427 5.66 -13.92 -17.58
N ALA A 428 4.34 -13.66 -17.55
CA ALA A 428 3.76 -12.68 -16.64
C ALA A 428 3.71 -13.19 -15.19
N LEU A 429 3.28 -14.44 -14.95
CA LEU A 429 2.93 -14.92 -13.60
C LEU A 429 3.78 -16.07 -13.06
N LEU A 430 4.35 -16.94 -13.89
CA LEU A 430 5.05 -18.15 -13.41
C LEU A 430 6.43 -17.85 -12.80
N LEU A 431 6.97 -16.67 -13.08
CA LEU A 431 8.30 -16.30 -12.64
C LEU A 431 8.26 -15.54 -11.31
N PRO A 432 9.23 -15.79 -10.41
CA PRO A 432 9.30 -15.09 -9.15
C PRO A 432 9.64 -13.60 -9.36
N PRO A 433 9.26 -12.71 -8.43
CA PRO A 433 8.44 -13.01 -7.26
C PRO A 433 6.96 -13.14 -7.62
N VAL A 434 6.22 -14.02 -6.94
CA VAL A 434 4.75 -14.04 -7.05
C VAL A 434 4.22 -12.72 -6.44
N PRO A 435 3.46 -11.91 -7.18
CA PRO A 435 2.96 -10.65 -6.66
C PRO A 435 2.00 -10.89 -5.49
N GLY A 436 2.11 -10.06 -4.44
CA GLY A 436 1.12 -10.01 -3.37
C GLY A 436 1.27 -11.07 -2.27
N VAL A 437 2.42 -11.70 -2.09
CA VAL A 437 2.64 -12.61 -0.95
C VAL A 437 3.17 -11.84 0.27
N SER A 438 2.60 -12.09 1.46
CA SER A 438 3.04 -11.49 2.73
C SER A 438 4.50 -11.83 3.05
N PRO A 439 5.30 -10.90 3.63
CA PRO A 439 6.67 -11.18 4.06
C PRO A 439 6.77 -12.37 5.01
N VAL A 440 5.84 -12.44 5.98
CA VAL A 440 5.77 -13.50 6.98
C VAL A 440 5.51 -14.86 6.32
N ALA A 441 4.58 -14.90 5.35
CA ALA A 441 4.26 -16.12 4.63
C ALA A 441 5.48 -16.69 3.87
N LEU A 442 6.38 -15.85 3.36
CA LEU A 442 7.59 -16.32 2.65
C LEU A 442 8.72 -16.74 3.59
N ALA A 443 8.83 -16.12 4.76
CA ALA A 443 9.98 -16.27 5.65
C ALA A 443 9.86 -17.42 6.65
N SER A 444 8.65 -17.77 7.08
CA SER A 444 8.43 -18.75 8.15
C SER A 444 7.34 -19.76 7.78
N GLY A 445 7.17 -20.77 8.64
CA GLY A 445 6.11 -21.77 8.55
C GLY A 445 6.52 -23.05 7.83
N PRO A 446 5.79 -24.16 8.06
CA PRO A 446 6.17 -25.45 7.54
C PRO A 446 5.94 -25.56 6.03
N ASP A 447 6.71 -26.44 5.40
CA ASP A 447 6.45 -26.86 4.02
C ASP A 447 5.30 -27.87 3.95
N ILE A 448 5.22 -28.78 4.93
CA ILE A 448 4.17 -29.80 5.03
C ILE A 448 3.04 -29.27 5.91
N PRO A 449 1.77 -29.32 5.46
CA PRO A 449 0.65 -28.87 6.27
C PRO A 449 0.57 -29.66 7.60
N PRO A 450 0.27 -29.01 8.74
CA PRO A 450 0.15 -29.70 10.02
C PRO A 450 -0.86 -30.86 9.96
N GLY A 451 -0.46 -32.03 10.45
CA GLY A 451 -1.30 -33.24 10.44
C GLY A 451 -1.25 -34.07 9.16
N TRP A 452 -0.37 -33.72 8.21
CA TRP A 452 -0.12 -34.49 6.98
C TRP A 452 1.25 -35.17 7.01
N ASP A 453 1.35 -36.37 6.46
CA ASP A 453 2.60 -37.13 6.34
C ASP A 453 3.40 -36.81 5.05
N TYR A 454 2.77 -36.06 4.12
CA TYR A 454 3.38 -35.60 2.87
C TYR A 454 2.87 -34.20 2.51
N ASN A 455 3.51 -33.55 1.54
CA ASN A 455 3.10 -32.24 1.06
C ASN A 455 2.15 -32.34 -0.15
N PRO A 456 0.86 -31.94 -0.03
CA PRO A 456 -0.10 -31.93 -1.13
C PRO A 456 0.26 -30.94 -2.25
N SER A 457 0.92 -29.83 -1.94
CA SER A 457 1.47 -28.87 -2.92
C SER A 457 2.82 -29.30 -3.51
N GLY A 458 3.29 -30.50 -3.18
CA GLY A 458 4.54 -31.05 -3.68
C GLY A 458 4.50 -31.34 -5.18
N TRP A 459 5.67 -31.29 -5.82
CA TRP A 459 5.82 -31.62 -7.25
C TRP A 459 5.36 -33.05 -7.60
N LEU A 460 5.48 -34.00 -6.66
CA LEU A 460 5.02 -35.38 -6.88
C LEU A 460 3.49 -35.48 -7.06
N GLN A 461 2.71 -34.57 -6.46
CA GLN A 461 1.26 -34.52 -6.62
C GLN A 461 0.85 -33.66 -7.83
N ARG A 462 1.59 -32.57 -8.09
CA ARG A 462 1.30 -31.64 -9.19
C ARG A 462 1.71 -32.16 -10.57
N LEU A 463 2.83 -32.87 -10.69
CA LEU A 463 3.33 -33.36 -11.99
C LEU A 463 2.34 -34.29 -12.70
N PRO A 464 1.71 -35.28 -12.04
CA PRO A 464 0.67 -36.08 -12.65
C PRO A 464 -0.50 -35.25 -13.18
N ILE A 465 -0.94 -34.25 -12.41
CA ILE A 465 -2.04 -33.36 -12.83
C ILE A 465 -1.65 -32.61 -14.10
N ILE A 466 -0.47 -31.98 -14.12
CA ILE A 466 0.04 -31.23 -15.28
C ILE A 466 0.18 -32.15 -16.50
N ALA A 467 0.73 -33.35 -16.32
CA ALA A 467 0.90 -34.32 -17.41
C ALA A 467 -0.45 -34.75 -18.01
N LEU A 468 -1.45 -35.01 -17.17
CA LEU A 468 -2.82 -35.32 -17.61
C LEU A 468 -3.49 -34.13 -18.28
N ALA A 469 -3.27 -32.91 -17.80
CA ALA A 469 -3.78 -31.69 -18.42
C ALA A 469 -3.18 -31.47 -19.82
N PHE A 470 -1.92 -31.85 -20.07
CA PHE A 470 -1.37 -31.85 -21.44
C PHE A 470 -2.09 -32.82 -22.37
N VAL A 471 -2.45 -34.02 -21.89
CA VAL A 471 -3.26 -34.98 -22.67
C VAL A 471 -4.61 -34.36 -23.02
N GLY A 472 -5.29 -33.78 -22.03
CA GLY A 472 -6.54 -33.05 -22.22
C GLY A 472 -6.41 -31.90 -23.22
N LEU A 473 -5.38 -31.07 -23.10
CA LEU A 473 -5.10 -29.95 -23.99
C LEU A 473 -4.95 -30.41 -25.45
N PHE A 474 -4.14 -31.43 -25.71
CA PHE A 474 -3.91 -31.89 -27.09
C PHE A 474 -5.18 -32.45 -27.72
N VAL A 475 -5.97 -33.20 -26.94
CA VAL A 475 -7.26 -33.72 -27.40
C VAL A 475 -8.25 -32.58 -27.65
N SER A 476 -8.47 -31.71 -26.67
CA SER A 476 -9.42 -30.60 -26.78
C SER A 476 -9.07 -29.62 -27.87
N ARG A 477 -7.79 -29.28 -28.05
CA ARG A 477 -7.33 -28.42 -29.16
C ARG A 477 -7.59 -29.06 -30.53
N TYR A 478 -7.37 -30.38 -30.65
CA TYR A 478 -7.66 -31.10 -31.89
C TYR A 478 -9.16 -31.10 -32.22
N LEU A 479 -10.00 -31.38 -31.23
CA LEU A 479 -11.46 -31.35 -31.37
C LEU A 479 -11.98 -29.92 -31.67
N ALA A 480 -11.39 -28.90 -31.05
CA ALA A 480 -11.71 -27.50 -31.32
C ALA A 480 -11.39 -27.11 -32.77
N ALA A 481 -10.27 -27.60 -33.32
CA ALA A 481 -9.92 -27.37 -34.71
C ALA A 481 -10.99 -27.94 -35.66
N TYR A 482 -11.61 -29.08 -35.33
CA TYR A 482 -12.74 -29.60 -36.11
C TYR A 482 -13.99 -28.74 -35.96
N GLN A 483 -14.34 -28.33 -34.73
CA GLN A 483 -15.52 -27.49 -34.48
C GLN A 483 -15.44 -26.11 -35.15
N LEU A 484 -14.24 -25.54 -35.26
CA LEU A 484 -13.98 -24.29 -35.97
C LEU A 484 -13.84 -24.48 -37.49
N GLY A 485 -13.91 -25.71 -37.99
CA GLY A 485 -13.81 -26.03 -39.42
C GLY A 485 -12.40 -25.92 -40.00
N HIS A 486 -11.36 -26.02 -39.16
CA HIS A 486 -9.96 -25.99 -39.59
C HIS A 486 -9.49 -27.35 -40.14
N ILE A 487 -10.17 -28.43 -39.77
CA ILE A 487 -9.95 -29.79 -40.28
C ILE A 487 -11.28 -30.41 -40.69
N ASP A 488 -11.27 -31.19 -41.78
CA ASP A 488 -12.50 -31.70 -42.41
C ASP A 488 -13.09 -32.95 -41.74
N SER A 489 -12.29 -33.68 -40.95
CA SER A 489 -12.71 -34.91 -40.27
C SER A 489 -12.06 -35.04 -38.90
N ALA A 490 -12.76 -35.69 -37.97
CA ALA A 490 -12.26 -35.99 -36.64
C ALA A 490 -11.95 -37.49 -36.51
N TRP A 491 -10.76 -37.80 -36.03
CA TRP A 491 -10.30 -39.17 -35.85
C TRP A 491 -11.02 -39.86 -34.68
N ASP A 492 -11.73 -40.96 -34.97
CA ASP A 492 -12.32 -41.84 -33.96
C ASP A 492 -11.99 -43.31 -34.26
N PRO A 493 -11.10 -43.95 -33.48
CA PRO A 493 -10.67 -45.32 -33.74
C PRO A 493 -11.66 -46.40 -33.29
N LEU A 494 -12.66 -46.09 -32.46
CA LEU A 494 -13.58 -47.09 -31.89
C LEU A 494 -15.03 -46.91 -32.35
N PHE A 495 -15.45 -45.69 -32.65
CA PHE A 495 -16.86 -45.36 -32.89
C PHE A 495 -17.12 -44.71 -34.25
N GLY A 496 -16.18 -44.77 -35.20
CA GLY A 496 -16.39 -44.34 -36.59
C GLY A 496 -16.60 -42.83 -36.72
N ASP A 497 -17.83 -42.39 -37.02
CA ASP A 497 -18.20 -40.96 -37.07
C ASP A 497 -18.67 -40.41 -35.71
N GLY A 498 -18.54 -41.20 -34.64
CA GLY A 498 -19.06 -40.87 -33.31
C GLY A 498 -18.52 -39.57 -32.72
N THR A 499 -17.20 -39.34 -32.80
CA THR A 499 -16.58 -38.08 -32.37
C THR A 499 -17.19 -36.86 -33.07
N GLU A 500 -17.32 -36.91 -34.40
CA GLU A 500 -17.88 -35.81 -35.21
C GLU A 500 -19.33 -35.51 -34.81
N ARG A 501 -20.16 -36.56 -34.66
CA ARG A 501 -21.56 -36.44 -34.27
C ARG A 501 -21.74 -35.84 -32.87
N ILE A 502 -20.82 -36.09 -31.95
CA ILE A 502 -20.89 -35.61 -30.57
C ILE A 502 -20.50 -34.13 -30.47
N ILE A 503 -19.34 -33.76 -31.04
CA ILE A 503 -18.84 -32.39 -30.97
C ILE A 503 -19.58 -31.41 -31.89
N THR A 504 -20.51 -31.89 -32.72
CA THR A 504 -21.42 -31.05 -33.53
C THR A 504 -22.89 -31.23 -33.16
N SER A 505 -23.17 -31.94 -32.07
CA SER A 505 -24.52 -32.16 -31.55
C SER A 505 -25.18 -30.86 -31.08
N GLU A 506 -26.51 -30.87 -30.97
CA GLU A 506 -27.29 -29.75 -30.41
C GLU A 506 -26.85 -29.39 -28.98
N VAL A 507 -26.42 -30.39 -28.20
CA VAL A 507 -25.90 -30.18 -26.84
C VAL A 507 -24.57 -29.43 -26.87
N SER A 508 -23.68 -29.75 -27.81
CA SER A 508 -22.40 -29.07 -28.00
C SER A 508 -22.59 -27.64 -28.54
N LYS A 509 -23.50 -27.47 -29.51
CA LYS A 509 -23.87 -26.16 -30.10
C LYS A 509 -24.65 -25.24 -29.16
N ALA A 510 -25.15 -25.75 -28.04
CA ALA A 510 -25.86 -24.93 -27.05
C ALA A 510 -24.93 -23.90 -26.36
N TRP A 511 -23.61 -24.08 -26.45
CA TRP A 511 -22.62 -23.16 -25.91
C TRP A 511 -22.34 -21.99 -26.86
N PRO A 512 -22.07 -20.78 -26.34
CA PRO A 512 -21.78 -19.59 -27.16
C PRO A 512 -20.43 -19.66 -27.88
N VAL A 513 -19.57 -20.60 -27.50
CA VAL A 513 -18.24 -20.85 -28.04
C VAL A 513 -18.04 -22.37 -28.22
N PRO A 514 -17.09 -22.83 -29.06
CA PRO A 514 -16.78 -24.25 -29.18
C PRO A 514 -16.43 -24.85 -27.81
N ASP A 515 -17.16 -25.87 -27.38
CA ASP A 515 -16.99 -26.51 -26.07
C ASP A 515 -15.62 -27.18 -25.93
N ALA A 516 -15.10 -27.80 -26.99
CA ALA A 516 -13.74 -28.35 -27.01
C ALA A 516 -12.68 -27.24 -26.93
N GLY A 517 -12.95 -26.07 -27.52
CA GLY A 517 -12.13 -24.88 -27.39
C GLY A 517 -12.06 -24.40 -25.95
N LEU A 518 -13.21 -24.29 -25.28
CA LEU A 518 -13.29 -23.94 -23.86
C LEU A 518 -12.54 -24.95 -22.98
N GLY A 519 -12.62 -26.24 -23.31
CA GLY A 519 -11.81 -27.30 -22.70
C GLY A 519 -10.31 -27.05 -22.86
N ALA A 520 -9.85 -26.70 -24.07
CA ALA A 520 -8.43 -26.41 -24.32
C ALA A 520 -7.92 -25.23 -23.49
N VAL A 521 -8.71 -24.14 -23.39
CA VAL A 521 -8.37 -22.99 -22.54
C VAL A 521 -8.26 -23.39 -21.07
N THR A 522 -9.19 -24.22 -20.60
CA THR A 522 -9.15 -24.76 -19.24
C THR A 522 -7.86 -25.53 -19.00
N TYR A 523 -7.53 -26.50 -19.85
CA TYR A 523 -6.31 -27.30 -19.67
C TYR A 523 -5.04 -26.44 -19.71
N ILE A 524 -4.98 -25.38 -20.53
CA ILE A 524 -3.87 -24.41 -20.51
C ILE A 524 -3.78 -23.74 -19.14
N LEU A 525 -4.90 -23.23 -18.62
CA LEU A 525 -4.94 -22.58 -17.33
C LEU A 525 -4.62 -23.56 -16.18
N GLU A 526 -5.01 -24.83 -16.26
CA GLU A 526 -4.62 -25.90 -15.32
C GLU A 526 -3.11 -26.14 -15.35
N ILE A 527 -2.51 -26.21 -16.54
CA ILE A 527 -1.06 -26.36 -16.70
C ILE A 527 -0.35 -25.17 -16.06
N LEU A 528 -0.75 -23.94 -16.41
CA LEU A 528 -0.12 -22.71 -15.92
C LEU A 528 -0.26 -22.58 -14.39
N THR A 529 -1.48 -22.71 -13.86
CA THR A 529 -1.71 -22.67 -12.40
C THR A 529 -1.05 -23.85 -11.67
N GLY A 530 -0.90 -25.00 -12.33
CA GLY A 530 -0.13 -26.15 -11.86
C GLY A 530 1.37 -25.87 -11.74
N PHE A 531 1.95 -25.03 -12.60
CA PHE A 531 3.34 -24.57 -12.49
C PHE A 531 3.51 -23.42 -11.48
N LEU A 532 2.46 -22.63 -11.25
CA LEU A 532 2.51 -21.45 -10.39
C LEU A 532 2.72 -21.82 -8.91
N GLY A 533 3.63 -21.09 -8.26
CA GLY A 533 3.93 -21.23 -6.84
C GLY A 533 4.85 -22.40 -6.50
N ASP A 534 5.35 -22.38 -5.27
CA ASP A 534 6.26 -23.39 -4.74
C ASP A 534 5.51 -24.45 -3.90
N ARG A 535 6.27 -25.26 -3.15
CA ARG A 535 5.73 -26.29 -2.23
C ARG A 535 4.93 -25.71 -1.06
N ARG A 536 4.99 -24.39 -0.84
CA ARG A 536 4.33 -23.66 0.25
C ARG A 536 3.06 -22.96 -0.23
N ARG A 537 2.70 -23.09 -1.51
CA ARG A 537 1.56 -22.38 -2.12
C ARG A 537 0.21 -22.64 -1.42
N TRP A 538 0.05 -23.79 -0.75
CA TRP A 538 -1.12 -24.07 0.07
C TRP A 538 -1.40 -23.00 1.15
N ARG A 539 -0.34 -22.31 1.64
CA ARG A 539 -0.43 -21.22 2.61
C ARG A 539 0.03 -19.86 2.08
N THR A 540 0.93 -19.81 1.09
CA THR A 540 1.44 -18.54 0.54
C THR A 540 0.56 -17.96 -0.58
N ALA A 541 -0.21 -18.81 -1.28
CA ALA A 541 -1.16 -18.39 -2.29
C ALA A 541 -2.43 -19.28 -2.31
N PRO A 542 -3.23 -19.34 -1.21
CA PRO A 542 -4.41 -20.20 -1.14
C PRO A 542 -5.43 -19.95 -2.27
N TRP A 543 -5.53 -18.72 -2.75
CA TRP A 543 -6.38 -18.39 -3.90
C TRP A 543 -6.00 -19.13 -5.17
N VAL A 544 -4.70 -19.37 -5.42
CA VAL A 544 -4.23 -20.16 -6.58
C VAL A 544 -4.67 -21.61 -6.44
N VAL A 545 -4.52 -22.18 -5.24
CA VAL A 545 -4.91 -23.57 -4.96
C VAL A 545 -6.41 -23.76 -5.10
N ILE A 546 -7.20 -22.84 -4.56
CA ILE A 546 -8.66 -22.88 -4.66
C ILE A 546 -9.11 -22.71 -6.11
N LEU A 547 -8.53 -21.77 -6.86
CA LEU A 547 -8.80 -21.62 -8.29
C LEU A 547 -8.46 -22.90 -9.06
N PHE A 548 -7.29 -23.49 -8.81
CA PHE A 548 -6.81 -24.72 -9.45
C PHE A 548 -7.77 -25.89 -9.22
N GLY A 549 -8.18 -26.12 -7.98
CA GLY A 549 -9.13 -27.20 -7.67
C GLY A 549 -10.57 -26.90 -8.13
N LEU A 550 -10.99 -25.62 -8.19
CA LEU A 550 -12.27 -25.21 -8.78
C LEU A 550 -12.31 -25.44 -10.30
N MET A 551 -11.16 -25.43 -10.98
CA MET A 551 -11.11 -25.84 -12.37
C MET A 551 -11.31 -27.35 -12.49
N ILE A 552 -10.57 -28.15 -11.72
CA ILE A 552 -10.56 -29.62 -11.88
C ILE A 552 -11.89 -30.27 -11.44
N VAL A 553 -12.43 -29.91 -10.26
CA VAL A 553 -13.54 -30.67 -9.64
C VAL A 553 -14.88 -30.42 -10.37
N PRO A 554 -15.39 -29.18 -10.50
CA PRO A 554 -16.54 -28.87 -11.34
C PRO A 554 -16.43 -29.36 -12.78
N LEU A 555 -15.28 -29.20 -13.43
CA LEU A 555 -15.13 -29.62 -14.84
C LEU A 555 -15.05 -31.14 -14.97
N GLY A 556 -14.50 -31.84 -13.98
CA GLY A 556 -14.65 -33.28 -13.87
C GLY A 556 -16.12 -33.71 -13.80
N ALA A 557 -16.95 -33.03 -13.01
CA ALA A 557 -18.39 -33.30 -12.93
C ALA A 557 -19.11 -33.02 -14.26
N VAL A 558 -18.78 -31.90 -14.92
CA VAL A 558 -19.30 -31.56 -16.25
C VAL A 558 -18.88 -32.61 -17.29
N SER A 559 -17.62 -33.07 -17.22
CA SER A 559 -17.11 -34.13 -18.10
C SER A 559 -17.86 -35.45 -17.91
N ILE A 560 -18.14 -35.86 -16.66
CA ILE A 560 -18.98 -37.03 -16.36
C ILE A 560 -20.36 -36.87 -16.98
N PHE A 561 -20.99 -35.71 -16.80
CA PHE A 561 -22.31 -35.42 -17.36
C PHE A 561 -22.30 -35.58 -18.90
N PHE A 562 -21.30 -35.01 -19.58
CA PHE A 562 -21.15 -35.13 -21.03
C PHE A 562 -20.87 -36.57 -21.49
N ILE A 563 -20.13 -37.37 -20.72
CA ILE A 563 -19.96 -38.79 -21.02
C ILE A 563 -21.30 -39.54 -20.92
N ILE A 564 -22.08 -39.29 -19.86
CA ILE A 564 -23.35 -39.99 -19.62
C ILE A 564 -24.38 -39.67 -20.71
N ILE A 565 -24.45 -38.42 -21.17
CA ILE A 565 -25.46 -37.97 -22.13
C ILE A 565 -25.18 -38.47 -23.56
N GLN A 566 -23.91 -38.76 -23.92
CA GLN A 566 -23.51 -39.23 -25.26
C GLN A 566 -24.33 -40.43 -25.77
N PRO A 567 -24.39 -41.59 -25.09
CA PRO A 567 -25.17 -42.74 -25.55
C PRO A 567 -26.68 -42.52 -25.41
N ILE A 568 -27.13 -41.73 -24.44
CA ILE A 568 -28.55 -41.56 -24.10
C ILE A 568 -29.25 -40.65 -25.11
N VAL A 569 -28.62 -39.53 -25.46
CA VAL A 569 -29.24 -38.48 -26.28
C VAL A 569 -28.76 -38.52 -27.72
N ILE A 570 -27.48 -38.82 -27.95
CA ILE A 570 -26.87 -38.77 -29.30
C ILE A 570 -26.79 -40.16 -29.94
N GLY A 571 -26.77 -41.21 -29.11
CA GLY A 571 -26.78 -42.61 -29.56
C GLY A 571 -25.43 -43.11 -30.07
N THR A 572 -24.32 -42.48 -29.67
CA THR A 572 -22.95 -42.89 -30.00
C THR A 572 -21.98 -42.44 -28.90
N TRP A 573 -20.69 -42.76 -29.06
CA TRP A 573 -19.60 -42.38 -28.16
C TRP A 573 -18.49 -41.66 -28.91
N CYS A 574 -17.72 -40.84 -28.20
CA CYS A 574 -16.58 -40.11 -28.73
C CYS A 574 -15.31 -40.63 -28.05
N THR A 575 -14.46 -41.35 -28.78
CA THR A 575 -13.24 -41.94 -28.19
C THR A 575 -12.35 -40.88 -27.55
N LEU A 576 -12.14 -39.76 -28.24
CA LEU A 576 -11.29 -38.68 -27.77
C LEU A 576 -11.87 -37.98 -26.54
N CYS A 577 -13.19 -37.79 -26.50
CA CYS A 577 -13.88 -37.21 -25.35
C CYS A 577 -13.76 -38.13 -24.11
N LEU A 578 -13.84 -39.45 -24.29
CA LEU A 578 -13.61 -40.42 -23.23
C LEU A 578 -12.17 -40.36 -22.70
N VAL A 579 -11.17 -40.22 -23.57
CA VAL A 579 -9.76 -40.06 -23.17
C VAL A 579 -9.56 -38.76 -22.38
N ALA A 580 -10.07 -37.63 -22.87
CA ALA A 580 -9.96 -36.35 -22.18
C ALA A 580 -10.67 -36.38 -20.82
N ALA A 581 -11.87 -36.95 -20.75
CA ALA A 581 -12.60 -37.05 -19.51
C ALA A 581 -11.96 -38.03 -18.51
N LEU A 582 -11.39 -39.15 -18.98
CA LEU A 582 -10.59 -40.04 -18.13
C LEU A 582 -9.36 -39.29 -17.57
N ALA A 583 -8.67 -38.53 -18.41
CA ALA A 583 -7.53 -37.73 -17.96
C ALA A 583 -7.95 -36.76 -16.86
N MET A 584 -9.06 -36.03 -17.03
CA MET A 584 -9.61 -35.12 -16.02
C MET A 584 -9.99 -35.86 -14.71
N LEU A 585 -10.67 -37.00 -14.81
CA LEU A 585 -11.07 -37.78 -13.63
C LEU A 585 -9.88 -38.29 -12.81
N LEU A 586 -8.79 -38.66 -13.49
CA LEU A 586 -7.55 -39.08 -12.83
C LEU A 586 -6.84 -37.93 -12.12
N GLN A 587 -7.12 -36.67 -12.44
CA GLN A 587 -6.56 -35.51 -11.73
C GLN A 587 -7.20 -35.27 -10.36
N ILE A 588 -8.51 -35.57 -10.21
CA ILE A 588 -9.30 -35.23 -9.01
C ILE A 588 -8.64 -35.71 -7.71
N PRO A 589 -8.19 -36.98 -7.58
CA PRO A 589 -7.56 -37.45 -6.34
C PRO A 589 -6.31 -36.67 -5.97
N TYR A 590 -5.50 -36.27 -6.95
CA TYR A 590 -4.26 -35.52 -6.72
C TYR A 590 -4.53 -34.06 -6.31
N SER A 591 -5.59 -33.44 -6.84
CA SER A 591 -5.92 -32.04 -6.53
C SER A 591 -6.67 -31.86 -5.20
N PHE A 592 -7.40 -32.90 -4.78
CA PHE A 592 -8.31 -32.81 -3.64
C PHE A 592 -7.58 -32.54 -2.31
N ASP A 593 -6.45 -33.18 -2.10
CA ASP A 593 -5.64 -33.02 -0.89
C ASP A 593 -5.10 -31.61 -0.74
N GLU A 594 -4.72 -30.97 -1.85
CA GLU A 594 -4.21 -29.60 -1.85
C GLU A 594 -5.30 -28.61 -1.47
N LEU A 595 -6.51 -28.79 -2.01
CA LEU A 595 -7.70 -28.01 -1.61
C LEU A 595 -8.01 -28.16 -0.13
N LEU A 596 -7.95 -29.39 0.41
CA LEU A 596 -8.18 -29.64 1.82
C LEU A 596 -7.12 -28.98 2.70
N ALA A 597 -5.84 -29.07 2.33
CA ALA A 597 -4.75 -28.44 3.06
C ALA A 597 -4.91 -26.91 3.12
N SER A 598 -5.21 -26.26 1.99
CA SER A 598 -5.50 -24.82 1.97
C SER A 598 -6.76 -24.46 2.75
N GLY A 599 -7.82 -25.29 2.69
CA GLY A 599 -9.03 -25.09 3.48
C GLY A 599 -8.79 -25.20 4.98
N GLN A 600 -8.02 -26.21 5.42
CA GLN A 600 -7.61 -26.40 6.80
C GLN A 600 -6.78 -25.20 7.30
N PHE A 601 -5.82 -24.74 6.48
CA PHE A 601 -5.03 -23.55 6.76
C PHE A 601 -5.89 -22.31 7.01
N LEU A 602 -6.83 -22.01 6.09
CA LEU A 602 -7.72 -20.86 6.20
C LEU A 602 -8.63 -20.98 7.44
N LEU A 603 -9.16 -22.17 7.74
CA LEU A 603 -9.97 -22.41 8.93
C LEU A 603 -9.19 -22.18 10.22
N GLU A 604 -7.93 -22.63 10.27
CA GLU A 604 -7.06 -22.45 11.43
C GLU A 604 -6.75 -20.96 11.66
N ARG A 605 -6.47 -20.21 10.58
CA ARG A 605 -6.32 -18.75 10.63
C ARG A 605 -7.54 -18.05 11.21
N ARG A 606 -8.73 -18.46 10.77
CA ARG A 606 -9.99 -17.93 11.31
C ARG A 606 -10.13 -18.21 12.80
N ARG A 607 -9.74 -19.40 13.27
CA ARG A 607 -9.78 -19.78 14.69
C ARG A 607 -8.82 -18.95 15.54
N GLN A 608 -7.68 -18.57 14.97
CA GLN A 608 -6.69 -17.70 15.61
C GLN A 608 -7.06 -16.20 15.56
N GLY A 609 -8.27 -15.86 15.08
CA GLY A 609 -8.75 -14.48 15.01
C GLY A 609 -8.20 -13.67 13.83
N GLN A 610 -7.49 -14.31 12.89
CA GLN A 610 -6.94 -13.65 11.71
C GLN A 610 -8.00 -13.49 10.60
N SER A 611 -7.79 -12.51 9.72
CA SER A 611 -8.68 -12.24 8.58
C SER A 611 -8.57 -13.33 7.51
N LEU A 612 -9.67 -14.04 7.26
CA LEU A 612 -9.77 -15.06 6.21
C LEU A 612 -9.47 -14.50 4.82
N VAL A 613 -10.01 -13.31 4.50
CA VAL A 613 -9.83 -12.67 3.18
C VAL A 613 -8.36 -12.35 2.94
N ARG A 614 -7.69 -11.85 3.98
CA ARG A 614 -6.26 -11.51 3.91
C ARG A 614 -5.41 -12.77 3.74
N ALA A 615 -5.60 -13.79 4.58
CA ALA A 615 -4.88 -15.05 4.48
C ALA A 615 -5.11 -15.74 3.12
N PHE A 616 -6.31 -15.61 2.55
CA PHE A 616 -6.64 -16.13 1.22
C PHE A 616 -5.88 -15.41 0.09
N LEU A 617 -5.81 -14.07 0.12
CA LEU A 617 -5.20 -13.26 -0.95
C LEU A 617 -3.68 -13.17 -0.84
N PHE A 618 -3.15 -12.95 0.38
CA PHE A 618 -1.73 -12.63 0.61
C PHE A 618 -0.94 -13.77 1.26
N GLY A 619 -1.62 -14.83 1.71
CA GLY A 619 -1.00 -15.92 2.46
C GLY A 619 -0.59 -15.54 3.89
N ASP A 620 -0.21 -16.54 4.69
CA ASP A 620 0.22 -16.39 6.10
C ASP A 620 1.06 -17.63 6.56
N THR A 621 1.44 -17.71 7.85
CA THR A 621 2.29 -18.77 8.46
C THR A 621 1.68 -19.35 9.73
N ILE A 622 1.52 -20.67 9.86
CA ILE A 622 0.99 -21.30 11.09
C ILE A 622 2.12 -21.57 12.06
#